data_AF-A0A2T7CUP4-F1
#
_entry.id   AF-A0A2T7CUP4-F1
#
_cell.length_a   1.000
_cell.length_b   1.000
_cell.length_c   1.000
_cell.angle_alpha   90.00
_cell.angle_beta   90.00
_cell.angle_gamma   90.00
#
_symmetry.space_group_name_H-M   'P 1'
#
loop_
_entity.id
_entity.type
_entity.pdbx_description
1 polymer ?
#
loop_
_entity_poly.entity_id
_entity_poly.type
_entity_poly.pdbx_seq_one_letter_code
_entity_poly.pdbx_strand_id
1 'polypeptide(L)'
;MAPPLSALVSRTLTLNPHLSRPRSRGGVAPLIPAPAAASAFRLRATAITDSSPPLPPPPPYPLAEVFPYIAAEWETIAKGWACAAAAVYCLSRAVPAAGRLPRVLAAAGGGVGAGAAVDVAARGGLALAAFASARAAAAYAQQALLWEAALRAAGRLRERAFERLLERDLAFFEGREGVAAGDVAHRIADEADDVADAVFSVLNTIVPTSLQLITMGIQMVTIDPMLSFLAATVIPCMYVVIASLGKRLRQMSKEAHLSLAMLTAYLNDVVPSMLTVKANNGELKEMLRFQKLARDDLKNNLDKKKMKTLIPQAVRATYIGGLLLLCAGSIVVSGMSFHAEGFLSFLTALALVVEPIQDLGKAYNEYKQGEPALERIFDLMRFNPEVNDKPSATHLQRVNGDIKFHDVTFRYVDGMPPVVDGVNLHIRPGESIAFVGPSGGGKTTLAKLLLRLYHPQSGIGLNTSKILCICLHLLPSAQDLAFPFIGYLNCICSYNMD
;
A
#
# COMPACT_ATOMS: atom_id res chain seq x y z
N MET A 1 27.21 62.97 -21.28
CA MET A 1 27.41 64.28 -20.60
C MET A 1 27.06 64.10 -19.13
N ALA A 2 28.05 64.17 -18.24
CA ALA A 2 27.86 64.41 -16.79
C ALA A 2 27.92 65.95 -16.54
N PRO A 3 27.75 66.54 -15.31
CA PRO A 3 27.58 66.01 -13.93
C PRO A 3 26.57 66.88 -13.07
N PRO A 4 26.68 67.14 -11.72
CA PRO A 4 26.65 66.27 -10.51
C PRO A 4 25.77 66.73 -9.29
N LEU A 5 25.72 65.86 -8.25
CA LEU A 5 25.74 66.08 -6.77
C LEU A 5 24.64 66.86 -6.01
N SER A 6 24.00 66.22 -5.01
CA SER A 6 24.15 66.54 -3.56
C SER A 6 23.32 65.62 -2.64
N ALA A 7 23.76 65.53 -1.39
CA ALA A 7 23.48 64.51 -0.38
C ALA A 7 22.24 64.77 0.50
N LEU A 8 21.74 63.71 1.15
CA LEU A 8 21.16 63.83 2.50
C LEU A 8 21.31 62.53 3.29
N VAL A 9 22.02 62.67 4.40
CA VAL A 9 22.33 61.67 5.43
C VAL A 9 21.22 61.69 6.48
N SER A 10 20.77 60.52 6.97
CA SER A 10 20.26 60.41 8.33
C SER A 10 20.79 59.13 8.98
N ARG A 11 21.23 59.29 10.24
CA ARG A 11 22.06 58.37 11.04
C ARG A 11 21.19 57.45 11.90
N THR A 12 21.64 56.21 12.09
CA THR A 12 21.16 55.30 13.15
C THR A 12 22.25 55.16 14.22
N LEU A 13 21.85 55.32 15.48
CA LEU A 13 22.68 55.36 16.69
C LEU A 13 23.22 53.97 17.10
N THR A 14 24.50 53.95 17.50
CA THR A 14 25.18 52.83 18.16
C THR A 14 25.38 53.13 19.65
N LEU A 15 25.25 52.10 20.50
CA LEU A 15 25.67 52.10 21.91
C LEU A 15 26.81 51.09 22.11
N ASN A 16 27.80 51.52 22.87
CA ASN A 16 29.14 50.98 23.03
C ASN A 16 29.31 50.40 24.45
N PRO A 17 30.15 49.39 24.70
CA PRO A 17 30.67 49.12 26.05
C PRO A 17 32.15 49.54 26.19
N HIS A 18 32.45 50.11 27.36
CA HIS A 18 33.69 50.77 27.73
C HIS A 18 34.86 49.82 28.10
N LEU A 19 36.07 50.25 27.70
CA LEU A 19 37.37 50.29 28.41
C LEU A 19 37.94 49.00 29.06
N SER A 20 39.19 48.59 28.81
CA SER A 20 40.43 49.34 29.10
C SER A 20 41.69 48.54 28.64
N ARG A 21 42.79 49.24 28.37
CA ARG A 21 44.16 48.69 28.14
C ARG A 21 45.07 49.05 29.34
N PRO A 22 46.20 48.34 29.54
CA PRO A 22 47.49 48.97 29.22
C PRO A 22 48.53 48.04 28.54
N ARG A 23 49.59 48.68 28.03
CA ARG A 23 50.74 48.18 27.24
C ARG A 23 51.75 47.35 28.06
N SER A 24 52.47 46.39 27.42
CA SER A 24 53.92 46.48 27.12
C SER A 24 54.56 45.19 26.54
N ARG A 25 55.32 45.35 25.44
CA ARG A 25 56.57 44.69 24.96
C ARG A 25 56.86 43.19 25.21
N GLY A 26 57.11 42.47 24.10
CA GLY A 26 58.37 41.73 23.88
C GLY A 26 58.33 40.20 23.80
N GLY A 27 58.45 39.64 22.58
CA GLY A 27 59.37 38.53 22.27
C GLY A 27 58.98 37.05 22.53
N VAL A 28 58.89 36.30 21.41
CA VAL A 28 59.37 34.92 21.16
C VAL A 28 58.47 33.69 21.47
N ALA A 29 58.25 32.91 20.38
CA ALA A 29 57.91 31.48 20.21
C ALA A 29 56.51 30.92 20.60
N PRO A 30 55.88 30.09 19.73
CA PRO A 30 54.57 29.51 19.99
C PRO A 30 54.69 28.19 20.78
N LEU A 31 54.15 28.17 21.99
CA LEU A 31 53.78 26.95 22.70
C LEU A 31 52.27 26.80 22.59
N ILE A 32 51.83 25.67 22.02
CA ILE A 32 50.44 25.23 21.95
C ILE A 32 49.96 24.87 23.36
N PRO A 33 48.82 25.40 23.83
CA PRO A 33 48.00 24.69 24.80
C PRO A 33 46.63 24.32 24.18
N ALA A 34 46.16 23.13 24.55
CA ALA A 34 44.88 22.56 24.14
C ALA A 34 43.68 23.49 24.47
N PRO A 35 42.62 23.50 23.64
CA PRO A 35 41.44 24.31 23.94
C PRO A 35 40.61 23.65 25.05
N ALA A 36 40.52 24.34 26.18
CA ALA A 36 39.51 24.10 27.20
C ALA A 36 38.11 24.47 26.66
N ALA A 37 37.21 23.50 26.75
CA ALA A 37 35.75 23.56 26.72
C ALA A 37 35.10 24.93 26.38
N ALA A 38 34.80 25.14 25.09
CA ALA A 38 33.77 26.08 24.67
C ALA A 38 32.39 25.41 24.79
N SER A 39 31.58 25.96 25.68
CA SER A 39 30.19 25.62 25.95
C SER A 39 29.34 25.71 24.69
N ALA A 40 28.97 24.55 24.15
CA ALA A 40 27.95 24.43 23.12
C ALA A 40 26.60 24.84 23.71
N PHE A 41 26.10 26.00 23.27
CA PHE A 41 24.73 26.45 23.49
C PHE A 41 23.78 25.48 22.78
N ARG A 42 23.36 24.41 23.48
CA ARG A 42 22.34 23.48 23.01
C ARG A 42 20.99 24.19 23.11
N LEU A 43 20.47 24.64 21.97
CA LEU A 43 19.03 24.88 21.80
C LEU A 43 18.32 23.56 22.12
N ARG A 44 17.78 23.49 23.34
CA ARG A 44 16.89 22.42 23.78
C ARG A 44 15.59 22.65 23.03
N ALA A 45 15.46 22.04 21.85
CA ALA A 45 14.16 21.84 21.23
C ALA A 45 13.36 20.99 22.23
N THR A 46 12.50 21.65 23.00
CA THR A 46 11.43 20.97 23.72
C THR A 46 10.50 20.45 22.66
N ALA A 47 10.77 19.25 22.16
CA ALA A 47 9.75 18.41 21.57
C ALA A 47 8.64 18.34 22.60
N ILE A 48 7.49 18.92 22.28
CA ILE A 48 6.24 18.61 22.96
C ILE A 48 6.11 17.10 22.78
N THR A 49 6.41 16.38 23.85
CA THR A 49 6.18 14.94 23.93
C THR A 49 4.68 14.85 24.07
N ASP A 50 4.02 14.57 22.95
CA ASP A 50 2.67 14.04 22.97
C ASP A 50 2.72 12.81 23.89
N SER A 51 2.04 12.90 25.02
CA SER A 51 2.05 11.89 26.08
C SER A 51 1.04 10.76 25.81
N SER A 52 0.53 10.70 24.58
CA SER A 52 -0.22 9.58 24.04
C SER A 52 0.72 8.37 23.95
N PRO A 53 0.43 7.23 24.61
CA PRO A 53 1.15 6.01 24.30
C PRO A 53 1.05 5.77 22.78
N PRO A 54 2.11 5.29 22.10
CA PRO A 54 1.99 4.88 20.71
C PRO A 54 0.81 3.91 20.64
N LEU A 55 -0.19 4.25 19.83
CA LEU A 55 -1.35 3.39 19.59
C LEU A 55 -0.80 1.98 19.33
N PRO A 56 -1.34 0.95 20.00
CA PRO A 56 -0.91 -0.42 19.73
C PRO A 56 -1.05 -0.66 18.23
N PRO A 57 -0.09 -1.38 17.59
CA PRO A 57 -0.24 -1.73 16.18
C PRO A 57 -1.61 -2.39 16.02
N PRO A 58 -2.42 -1.97 15.03
CA PRO A 58 -3.73 -2.54 14.83
C PRO A 58 -3.60 -4.06 14.69
N PRO A 59 -4.59 -4.83 15.18
CA PRO A 59 -4.56 -6.28 15.05
C PRO A 59 -4.40 -6.66 13.57
N PRO A 60 -3.67 -7.74 13.23
CA PRO A 60 -3.50 -8.16 11.84
C PRO A 60 -4.88 -8.35 11.19
N TYR A 61 -5.20 -7.51 10.21
CA TYR A 61 -6.47 -7.52 9.50
C TYR A 61 -6.61 -8.83 8.73
N PRO A 62 -7.52 -9.73 9.13
CA PRO A 62 -7.65 -10.98 8.43
C PRO A 62 -8.35 -10.74 7.08
N LEU A 63 -7.95 -11.49 6.05
CA LEU A 63 -8.68 -11.66 4.79
C LEU A 63 -10.18 -11.94 4.97
N ALA A 64 -10.61 -12.32 6.18
CA ALA A 64 -12.01 -12.47 6.57
C ALA A 64 -12.88 -11.23 6.31
N GLU A 65 -12.32 -10.02 6.34
CA GLU A 65 -13.09 -8.79 6.05
C GLU A 65 -13.36 -8.58 4.56
N VAL A 66 -12.47 -9.09 3.71
CA VAL A 66 -12.61 -9.09 2.25
C VAL A 66 -13.49 -10.23 1.77
N PHE A 67 -13.52 -11.31 2.55
CA PHE A 67 -14.27 -12.53 2.26
C PHE A 67 -15.72 -12.29 1.81
N PRO A 68 -16.56 -11.42 2.42
CA PRO A 68 -17.91 -11.19 1.92
C PRO A 68 -17.95 -10.63 0.48
N TYR A 69 -17.01 -9.76 0.11
CA TYR A 69 -16.93 -9.20 -1.24
C TYR A 69 -16.46 -10.25 -2.26
N ILE A 70 -15.55 -11.14 -1.85
CA ILE A 70 -15.06 -12.25 -2.68
C ILE A 70 -16.14 -13.34 -2.81
N ALA A 71 -16.85 -13.64 -1.71
CA ALA A 71 -17.90 -14.65 -1.66
C ALA A 71 -19.10 -14.27 -2.53
N ALA A 72 -19.35 -12.98 -2.75
CA ALA A 72 -20.36 -12.52 -3.70
C ALA A 72 -20.07 -12.99 -5.15
N GLU A 73 -18.80 -13.23 -5.50
CA GLU A 73 -18.36 -13.66 -6.83
C GLU A 73 -18.02 -15.17 -6.89
N TRP A 74 -18.56 -15.97 -5.96
CA TRP A 74 -18.23 -17.40 -5.83
C TRP A 74 -18.46 -18.22 -7.11
N GLU A 75 -19.47 -17.88 -7.92
CA GLU A 75 -19.75 -18.59 -9.18
C GLU A 75 -18.63 -18.42 -10.19
N THR A 76 -18.11 -17.20 -10.33
CA THR A 76 -17.02 -16.87 -11.25
C THR A 76 -15.72 -17.52 -10.79
N ILE A 77 -15.47 -17.51 -9.48
CA ILE A 77 -14.31 -18.17 -8.86
C ILE A 77 -14.39 -19.69 -9.07
N ALA A 78 -15.56 -20.29 -8.86
CA ALA A 78 -15.76 -21.73 -9.06
C ALA A 78 -15.54 -22.15 -10.52
N LYS A 79 -16.01 -21.35 -11.48
CA LYS A 79 -15.72 -21.56 -12.92
C LYS A 79 -14.21 -21.45 -13.20
N GLY A 80 -13.54 -20.45 -12.64
CA GLY A 80 -12.09 -20.30 -12.75
C GLY A 80 -11.32 -21.49 -12.20
N TRP A 81 -11.70 -22.01 -11.03
CA TRP A 81 -11.09 -23.21 -10.44
C TRP A 81 -11.43 -24.50 -11.19
N ALA A 82 -12.61 -24.61 -11.79
CA ALA A 82 -12.93 -25.71 -12.70
C ALA A 82 -12.03 -25.70 -13.94
N CYS A 83 -11.79 -24.52 -14.53
CA CYS A 83 -10.81 -24.34 -15.62
C CYS A 83 -9.38 -24.69 -15.17
N ALA A 84 -9.00 -24.34 -13.94
CA ALA A 84 -7.71 -24.73 -13.37
C ALA A 84 -7.58 -26.26 -13.26
N ALA A 85 -8.61 -26.93 -12.76
CA ALA A 85 -8.64 -28.40 -12.68
C ALA A 85 -8.54 -29.03 -14.09
N ALA A 86 -9.22 -28.47 -15.08
CA ALA A 86 -9.10 -28.92 -16.48
C ALA A 86 -7.67 -28.72 -17.03
N ALA A 87 -7.04 -27.57 -16.75
CA ALA A 87 -5.66 -27.30 -17.17
C ALA A 87 -4.64 -28.25 -16.52
N VAL A 88 -4.83 -28.60 -15.25
CA VAL A 88 -4.04 -29.60 -14.52
C VAL A 88 -4.28 -31.00 -15.07
N TYR A 89 -5.53 -31.35 -15.39
CA TYR A 89 -5.86 -32.63 -16.01
C TYR A 89 -5.20 -32.81 -17.38
N CYS A 90 -5.27 -31.80 -18.25
CA CYS A 90 -4.58 -31.80 -19.54
C CYS A 90 -3.06 -31.97 -19.38
N LEU A 91 -2.46 -31.31 -18.38
CA LEU A 91 -1.05 -31.45 -18.07
C LEU A 91 -0.69 -32.87 -17.62
N SER A 92 -1.48 -33.44 -16.70
CA SER A 92 -1.26 -34.80 -16.20
C SER A 92 -1.34 -35.84 -17.32
N ARG A 93 -2.23 -35.65 -18.31
CA ARG A 93 -2.31 -36.50 -19.50
C ARG A 93 -1.17 -36.28 -20.49
N ALA A 94 -0.65 -35.05 -20.60
CA ALA A 94 0.45 -34.73 -21.49
C ALA A 94 1.79 -35.33 -21.04
N VAL A 95 2.05 -35.40 -19.72
CA VAL A 95 3.34 -35.87 -19.17
C VAL A 95 3.70 -37.30 -19.61
N PRO A 96 2.85 -38.34 -19.45
CA PRO A 96 3.15 -39.70 -19.90
C PRO A 96 3.22 -39.81 -21.42
N ALA A 97 2.42 -39.02 -22.14
CA ALA A 97 2.44 -38.97 -23.58
C ALA A 97 3.77 -38.40 -24.11
N ALA A 98 4.31 -37.37 -23.44
CA ALA A 98 5.63 -36.82 -23.75
C ALA A 98 6.76 -37.82 -23.46
N GLY A 99 6.67 -38.58 -22.37
CA GLY A 99 7.64 -39.64 -22.05
C GLY A 99 7.70 -40.78 -23.08
N ARG A 100 6.61 -41.04 -23.81
CA ARG A 100 6.53 -42.07 -24.86
C ARG A 100 7.11 -41.63 -26.20
N LEU A 101 7.26 -40.31 -26.44
CA LEU A 101 7.71 -39.77 -27.73
C LEU A 101 9.05 -40.33 -28.24
N PRO A 102 10.13 -40.44 -27.42
CA PRO A 102 11.42 -40.92 -27.92
C PRO A 102 11.36 -42.34 -28.46
N ARG A 103 10.56 -43.22 -27.85
CA ARG A 103 10.39 -44.61 -28.33
C ARG A 103 9.62 -44.66 -29.64
N VAL A 104 8.56 -43.88 -29.76
CA VAL A 104 7.74 -43.82 -30.97
C VAL A 104 8.56 -43.25 -32.15
N LEU A 105 9.38 -42.24 -31.90
CA LEU A 105 10.30 -41.68 -32.89
C LEU A 105 11.44 -42.65 -33.26
N ALA A 106 12.02 -43.36 -32.29
CA ALA A 106 13.03 -44.38 -32.54
C ALA A 106 12.48 -45.54 -33.38
N ALA A 107 11.24 -45.97 -33.11
CA ALA A 107 10.56 -47.00 -33.90
C ALA A 107 10.24 -46.53 -35.33
N ALA A 108 10.00 -45.23 -35.54
CA ALA A 108 9.77 -44.65 -36.87
C ALA A 108 11.05 -44.54 -37.72
N GLY A 109 12.22 -44.37 -37.10
CA GLY A 109 13.52 -44.29 -37.79
C GLY A 109 14.15 -45.65 -38.18
N GLY A 110 13.68 -46.76 -37.59
CA GLY A 110 14.27 -48.10 -37.71
C GLY A 110 13.65 -49.01 -38.78
N GLY A 111 13.57 -48.58 -40.03
CA GLY A 111 13.63 -49.43 -41.25
C GLY A 111 12.57 -50.50 -41.57
N VAL A 112 11.76 -51.04 -40.66
CA VAL A 112 10.73 -52.06 -40.99
C VAL A 112 9.40 -51.68 -40.30
N GLY A 113 8.39 -51.30 -41.09
CA GLY A 113 7.10 -50.80 -40.58
C GLY A 113 7.00 -49.27 -40.43
N ALA A 114 7.92 -48.52 -41.06
CA ALA A 114 8.05 -47.07 -40.95
C ALA A 114 6.74 -46.29 -41.19
N GLY A 115 5.86 -46.72 -42.11
CA GLY A 115 4.58 -46.05 -42.35
C GLY A 115 3.64 -46.06 -41.15
N ALA A 116 3.45 -47.22 -40.51
CA ALA A 116 2.60 -47.34 -39.32
C ALA A 116 3.22 -46.65 -38.10
N ALA A 117 4.56 -46.68 -37.97
CA ALA A 117 5.27 -45.99 -36.88
C ALA A 117 5.22 -44.46 -37.02
N VAL A 118 5.31 -43.93 -38.25
CA VAL A 118 5.12 -42.50 -38.55
C VAL A 118 3.69 -42.06 -38.27
N ASP A 119 2.68 -42.87 -38.61
CA ASP A 119 1.28 -42.58 -38.28
C ASP A 119 1.03 -42.55 -36.76
N VAL A 120 1.64 -43.47 -36.00
CA VAL A 120 1.56 -43.49 -34.52
C VAL A 120 2.28 -42.27 -33.92
N ALA A 121 3.44 -41.89 -34.48
CA ALA A 121 4.17 -40.68 -34.08
C ALA A 121 3.36 -39.41 -34.34
N ALA A 122 2.76 -39.29 -35.53
CA ALA A 122 1.93 -38.16 -35.93
C ALA A 122 0.67 -38.03 -35.06
N ARG A 123 -0.03 -39.15 -34.78
CA ARG A 123 -1.18 -39.17 -33.86
C ARG A 123 -0.79 -38.81 -32.43
N GLY A 124 0.35 -39.28 -31.95
CA GLY A 124 0.88 -38.92 -30.63
C GLY A 124 1.24 -37.44 -30.53
N GLY A 125 1.89 -36.90 -31.56
CA GLY A 125 2.21 -35.47 -31.67
C GLY A 125 0.95 -34.60 -31.72
N LEU A 126 -0.05 -34.98 -32.52
CA LEU A 126 -1.35 -34.30 -32.58
C LEU A 126 -2.09 -34.34 -31.24
N ALA A 127 -2.09 -35.47 -30.54
CA ALA A 127 -2.69 -35.59 -29.22
C ALA A 127 -2.00 -34.69 -28.19
N LEU A 128 -0.66 -34.62 -28.20
CA LEU A 128 0.11 -33.71 -27.35
C LEU A 128 -0.16 -32.25 -27.67
N ALA A 129 -0.21 -31.89 -28.95
CA ALA A 129 -0.56 -30.54 -29.39
C ALA A 129 -1.99 -30.17 -28.94
N ALA A 130 -2.94 -31.11 -29.03
CA ALA A 130 -4.31 -30.92 -28.55
C ALA A 130 -4.38 -30.74 -27.02
N PHE A 131 -3.63 -31.52 -26.23
CA PHE A 131 -3.57 -31.32 -24.78
C PHE A 131 -2.88 -30.01 -24.40
N ALA A 132 -1.84 -29.61 -25.12
CA ALA A 132 -1.14 -28.35 -24.89
C ALA A 132 -2.03 -27.15 -25.22
N SER A 133 -2.76 -27.18 -26.34
CA SER A 133 -3.70 -26.12 -26.71
C SER A 133 -4.90 -26.07 -25.77
N ALA A 134 -5.46 -27.22 -25.39
CA ALA A 134 -6.53 -27.29 -24.40
C ALA A 134 -6.09 -26.75 -23.03
N ARG A 135 -4.87 -27.07 -22.58
CA ARG A 135 -4.27 -26.51 -21.37
C ARG A 135 -4.12 -24.99 -21.48
N ALA A 136 -3.59 -24.49 -22.58
CA ALA A 136 -3.40 -23.05 -22.78
C ALA A 136 -4.74 -22.30 -22.76
N ALA A 137 -5.77 -22.83 -23.43
CA ALA A 137 -7.11 -22.26 -23.42
C ALA A 137 -7.74 -22.29 -22.02
N ALA A 138 -7.62 -23.41 -21.29
CA ALA A 138 -8.12 -23.54 -19.93
C ALA A 138 -7.39 -22.61 -18.94
N ALA A 139 -6.07 -22.46 -19.07
CA ALA A 139 -5.27 -21.55 -18.26
C ALA A 139 -5.62 -20.08 -18.52
N TYR A 140 -5.84 -19.71 -19.78
CA TYR A 140 -6.33 -18.38 -20.13
C TYR A 140 -7.72 -18.11 -19.55
N ALA A 141 -8.65 -19.06 -19.71
CA ALA A 141 -10.01 -18.93 -19.16
C ALA A 141 -9.99 -18.84 -17.63
N GLN A 142 -9.16 -19.64 -16.96
CA GLN A 142 -8.92 -19.53 -15.52
C GLN A 142 -8.48 -18.12 -15.14
N GLN A 143 -7.42 -17.60 -15.77
CA GLN A 143 -6.89 -16.27 -15.44
C GLN A 143 -7.93 -15.17 -15.69
N ALA A 144 -8.60 -15.20 -16.84
CA ALA A 144 -9.63 -14.22 -17.19
C ALA A 144 -10.79 -14.21 -16.18
N LEU A 145 -11.32 -15.38 -15.81
CA LEU A 145 -12.43 -15.50 -14.84
C LEU A 145 -12.01 -15.06 -13.43
N LEU A 146 -10.81 -15.44 -12.99
CA LEU A 146 -10.33 -15.05 -11.67
C LEU A 146 -10.04 -13.54 -11.60
N TRP A 147 -9.59 -12.93 -12.70
CA TRP A 147 -9.41 -11.48 -12.78
C TRP A 147 -10.73 -10.73 -12.80
N GLU A 148 -11.72 -11.24 -13.54
CA GLU A 148 -13.09 -10.73 -13.52
C GLU A 148 -13.68 -10.75 -12.11
N ALA A 149 -13.50 -11.85 -11.36
CA ALA A 149 -13.95 -11.96 -9.97
C ALA A 149 -13.23 -10.96 -9.04
N ALA A 150 -11.91 -10.83 -9.16
CA ALA A 150 -11.12 -9.91 -8.34
C ALA A 150 -11.49 -8.44 -8.59
N LEU A 151 -11.61 -8.04 -9.86
CA LEU A 151 -11.98 -6.67 -10.24
C LEU A 151 -13.41 -6.33 -9.85
N ARG A 152 -14.36 -7.27 -9.96
CA ARG A 152 -15.73 -7.07 -9.46
C ARG A 152 -15.79 -6.92 -7.94
N ALA A 153 -15.05 -7.74 -7.21
CA ALA A 153 -14.95 -7.61 -5.75
C ALA A 153 -14.37 -6.25 -5.36
N ALA A 154 -13.32 -5.78 -6.03
CA ALA A 154 -12.76 -4.45 -5.83
C ALA A 154 -13.74 -3.33 -6.23
N GLY A 155 -14.51 -3.50 -7.31
CA GLY A 155 -15.59 -2.57 -7.68
C GLY A 155 -16.64 -2.41 -6.58
N ARG A 156 -17.14 -3.52 -6.02
CA ARG A 156 -18.07 -3.50 -4.87
C ARG A 156 -17.44 -2.87 -3.63
N LEU A 157 -16.16 -3.12 -3.40
CA LEU A 157 -15.41 -2.50 -2.30
C LEU A 157 -15.36 -0.98 -2.47
N ARG A 158 -15.12 -0.47 -3.68
CA ARG A 158 -15.13 0.97 -3.98
C ARG A 158 -16.50 1.60 -3.75
N GLU A 159 -17.55 0.96 -4.25
CA GLU A 159 -18.92 1.44 -4.05
C GLU A 159 -19.24 1.54 -2.56
N ARG A 160 -18.91 0.50 -1.78
CA ARG A 160 -19.15 0.48 -0.34
C ARG A 160 -18.27 1.49 0.42
N ALA A 161 -17.01 1.64 0.02
CA ALA A 161 -16.11 2.62 0.61
C ALA A 161 -16.61 4.05 0.35
N PHE A 162 -17.10 4.32 -0.85
CA PHE A 162 -17.68 5.61 -1.20
C PHE A 162 -19.00 5.89 -0.47
N GLU A 163 -19.89 4.90 -0.38
CA GLU A 163 -21.12 5.00 0.40
C GLU A 163 -20.83 5.35 1.87
N ARG A 164 -19.88 4.63 2.50
CA ARG A 164 -19.43 4.92 3.86
C ARG A 164 -18.76 6.29 3.98
N LEU A 165 -17.99 6.71 2.98
CA LEU A 165 -17.40 8.05 2.97
C LEU A 165 -18.47 9.16 2.94
N LEU A 166 -19.60 8.94 2.27
CA LEU A 166 -20.70 9.91 2.26
C LEU A 166 -21.44 9.99 3.61
N GLU A 167 -21.38 8.93 4.41
CA GLU A 167 -21.91 8.89 5.78
C GLU A 167 -20.97 9.54 6.81
N ARG A 168 -19.74 9.94 6.42
CA ARG A 168 -18.74 10.50 7.35
C ARG A 168 -19.10 11.92 7.77
N ASP A 169 -18.86 12.23 9.04
CA ASP A 169 -19.00 13.59 9.57
C ASP A 169 -17.99 14.55 8.92
N LEU A 170 -18.38 15.82 8.78
CA LEU A 170 -17.55 16.87 8.16
C LEU A 170 -16.20 17.05 8.87
N ALA A 171 -16.13 16.74 10.17
CA ALA A 171 -14.92 16.75 10.98
C ALA A 171 -13.80 15.85 10.41
N PHE A 172 -14.14 14.82 9.64
CA PHE A 172 -13.15 13.96 8.98
C PHE A 172 -12.38 14.67 7.85
N PHE A 173 -13.03 15.61 7.18
CA PHE A 173 -12.46 16.33 6.03
C PHE A 173 -11.82 17.66 6.43
N GLU A 174 -12.12 18.17 7.62
CA GLU A 174 -11.68 19.48 8.08
C GLU A 174 -10.82 19.38 9.35
N GLY A 175 -9.82 20.26 9.47
CA GLY A 175 -9.01 20.39 10.69
C GLY A 175 -7.59 19.85 10.57
N ARG A 176 -6.88 19.87 11.70
CA ARG A 176 -5.44 19.54 11.77
C ARG A 176 -5.16 18.03 11.67
N GLU A 177 -6.19 17.22 11.95
CA GLU A 177 -6.20 15.75 11.85
C GLU A 177 -7.08 15.26 10.67
N GLY A 178 -7.63 16.19 9.89
CA GLY A 178 -8.49 15.84 8.75
C GLY A 178 -7.70 15.17 7.63
N VAL A 179 -8.31 14.16 7.00
CA VAL A 179 -7.70 13.44 5.88
C VAL A 179 -7.86 14.27 4.62
N ALA A 180 -6.75 14.52 3.91
CA ALA A 180 -6.77 15.30 2.67
C ALA A 180 -7.65 14.60 1.62
N ALA A 181 -8.46 15.37 0.88
CA ALA A 181 -9.33 14.82 -0.16
C ALA A 181 -8.56 14.00 -1.21
N GLY A 182 -7.31 14.37 -1.51
CA GLY A 182 -6.43 13.60 -2.39
C GLY A 182 -6.01 12.24 -1.82
N ASP A 183 -5.81 12.13 -0.51
CA ASP A 183 -5.50 10.86 0.16
C ASP A 183 -6.72 9.94 0.14
N VAL A 184 -7.91 10.47 0.44
CA VAL A 184 -9.17 9.71 0.33
C VAL A 184 -9.41 9.21 -1.10
N ALA A 185 -9.19 10.07 -2.10
CA ALA A 185 -9.33 9.70 -3.51
C ALA A 185 -8.33 8.60 -3.91
N HIS A 186 -7.07 8.70 -3.48
CA HIS A 186 -6.05 7.69 -3.74
C HIS A 186 -6.39 6.34 -3.10
N ARG A 187 -6.93 6.32 -1.87
CA ARG A 187 -7.38 5.10 -1.20
C ARG A 187 -8.52 4.40 -1.95
N ILE A 188 -9.49 5.15 -2.48
CA ILE A 188 -10.63 4.57 -3.21
C ILE A 188 -10.22 4.15 -4.63
N ALA A 189 -9.34 4.90 -5.29
CA ALA A 189 -8.89 4.62 -6.64
C ALA A 189 -7.80 3.55 -6.67
N ASP A 190 -6.58 3.90 -6.26
CA ASP A 190 -5.37 3.13 -6.48
C ASP A 190 -5.22 1.99 -5.48
N GLU A 191 -5.45 2.24 -4.18
CA GLU A 191 -5.30 1.18 -3.17
C GLU A 191 -6.35 0.06 -3.35
N ALA A 192 -7.50 0.36 -3.95
CA ALA A 192 -8.50 -0.66 -4.26
C ALA A 192 -8.07 -1.57 -5.42
N ASP A 193 -7.22 -1.08 -6.34
CA ASP A 193 -6.58 -1.92 -7.36
C ASP A 193 -5.49 -2.80 -6.71
N ASP A 194 -4.70 -2.26 -5.78
CA ASP A 194 -3.73 -3.07 -5.02
C ASP A 194 -4.41 -4.23 -4.27
N VAL A 195 -5.63 -4.02 -3.76
CA VAL A 195 -6.44 -5.08 -3.15
C VAL A 195 -6.90 -6.10 -4.20
N ALA A 196 -7.31 -5.66 -5.39
CA ALA A 196 -7.71 -6.56 -6.48
C ALA A 196 -6.54 -7.48 -6.89
N ASP A 197 -5.35 -6.91 -7.03
CA ASP A 197 -4.12 -7.62 -7.36
C ASP A 197 -3.80 -8.68 -6.30
N ALA A 198 -3.87 -8.32 -5.01
CA ALA A 198 -3.66 -9.25 -3.91
C ALA A 198 -4.69 -10.39 -3.89
N VAL A 199 -5.97 -10.09 -4.09
CA VAL A 199 -7.06 -11.08 -4.10
C VAL A 199 -6.87 -12.07 -5.26
N PHE A 200 -6.61 -11.58 -6.47
CA PHE A 200 -6.33 -12.44 -7.61
C PHE A 200 -5.11 -13.30 -7.41
N SER A 201 -4.03 -12.73 -6.90
CA SER A 201 -2.79 -13.47 -6.65
C SER A 201 -3.05 -14.68 -5.77
N VAL A 202 -3.82 -14.49 -4.70
CA VAL A 202 -4.27 -15.56 -3.80
C VAL A 202 -5.14 -16.58 -4.54
N LEU A 203 -6.17 -16.14 -5.27
CA LEU A 203 -7.13 -17.02 -5.97
C LEU A 203 -6.51 -17.82 -7.11
N ASN A 204 -5.63 -17.19 -7.89
CA ASN A 204 -4.94 -17.75 -9.04
C ASN A 204 -3.77 -18.66 -8.64
N THR A 205 -3.25 -18.50 -7.42
CA THR A 205 -2.11 -19.29 -6.96
C THR A 205 -2.54 -20.44 -6.06
N ILE A 206 -3.25 -20.19 -4.95
CA ILE A 206 -3.45 -21.22 -3.91
C ILE A 206 -4.10 -22.50 -4.45
N VAL A 207 -5.26 -22.39 -5.09
CA VAL A 207 -6.00 -23.57 -5.56
C VAL A 207 -5.31 -24.23 -6.77
N PRO A 208 -4.94 -23.50 -7.84
CA PRO A 208 -4.31 -24.11 -9.01
C PRO A 208 -2.94 -24.75 -8.71
N THR A 209 -2.10 -24.08 -7.90
CA THR A 209 -0.80 -24.65 -7.51
C THR A 209 -0.96 -25.86 -6.61
N SER A 210 -1.91 -25.86 -5.66
CA SER A 210 -2.17 -27.02 -4.80
C SER A 210 -2.65 -28.21 -5.63
N LEU A 211 -3.58 -28.00 -6.57
CA LEU A 211 -4.04 -29.04 -7.50
C LEU A 211 -2.87 -29.59 -8.32
N GLN A 212 -2.04 -28.73 -8.91
CA GLN A 212 -0.89 -29.16 -9.69
C GLN A 212 0.12 -29.95 -8.85
N LEU A 213 0.45 -29.50 -7.64
CA LEU A 213 1.36 -30.18 -6.73
C LEU A 213 0.84 -31.55 -6.32
N ILE A 214 -0.44 -31.66 -5.96
CA ILE A 214 -1.07 -32.93 -5.60
C ILE A 214 -1.08 -33.88 -6.80
N THR A 215 -1.52 -33.42 -7.98
CA THR A 215 -1.59 -34.27 -9.17
C THR A 215 -0.22 -34.74 -9.63
N MET A 216 0.78 -33.85 -9.70
CA MET A 216 2.15 -34.24 -10.08
C MET A 216 2.80 -35.14 -9.02
N GLY A 217 2.56 -34.87 -7.72
CA GLY A 217 3.05 -35.71 -6.63
C GLY A 217 2.49 -37.13 -6.69
N ILE A 218 1.18 -37.29 -6.88
CA ILE A 218 0.54 -38.60 -7.08
C ILE A 218 1.15 -39.29 -8.31
N GLN A 219 1.29 -38.55 -9.42
CA GLN A 219 1.83 -39.10 -10.67
C GLN A 219 3.27 -39.61 -10.50
N MET A 220 4.13 -38.86 -9.81
CA MET A 220 5.49 -39.31 -9.49
C MET A 220 5.49 -40.61 -8.68
N VAL A 221 4.67 -40.68 -7.62
CA VAL A 221 4.57 -41.88 -6.77
C VAL A 221 4.05 -43.09 -7.54
N THR A 222 3.12 -42.90 -8.48
CA THR A 222 2.60 -43.98 -9.33
C THR A 222 3.61 -44.48 -10.36
N ILE A 223 4.57 -43.64 -10.79
CA ILE A 223 5.62 -44.04 -11.74
C ILE A 223 6.70 -44.86 -11.00
N ASP A 224 7.26 -44.29 -9.94
CA ASP A 224 8.25 -44.95 -9.10
C ASP A 224 8.20 -44.38 -7.67
N PRO A 225 7.74 -45.16 -6.67
CA PRO A 225 7.63 -44.69 -5.30
C PRO A 225 8.99 -44.48 -4.62
N MET A 226 10.03 -45.22 -5.01
CA MET A 226 11.36 -45.10 -4.42
C MET A 226 12.09 -43.85 -4.93
N LEU A 227 12.01 -43.60 -6.24
CA LEU A 227 12.57 -42.38 -6.84
C LEU A 227 11.81 -41.12 -6.37
N SER A 228 10.50 -41.25 -6.12
CA SER A 228 9.68 -40.19 -5.53
C SER A 228 10.11 -39.83 -4.10
N PHE A 229 10.42 -40.84 -3.28
CA PHE A 229 10.95 -40.59 -1.93
C PHE A 229 12.31 -39.87 -1.99
N LEU A 230 13.19 -40.29 -2.89
CA LEU A 230 14.47 -39.61 -3.11
C LEU A 230 14.25 -38.16 -3.57
N ALA A 231 13.30 -37.90 -4.48
CA ALA A 231 12.96 -36.53 -4.90
C ALA A 231 12.38 -35.70 -3.75
N ALA A 232 11.57 -36.30 -2.89
CA ALA A 232 11.04 -35.64 -1.70
C ALA A 232 12.16 -35.20 -0.73
N THR A 233 13.30 -35.92 -0.67
CA THR A 233 14.47 -35.49 0.12
C THR A 233 15.22 -34.29 -0.47
N VAL A 234 15.05 -33.98 -1.76
CA VAL A 234 15.63 -32.79 -2.39
C VAL A 234 14.90 -31.52 -1.95
N ILE A 235 13.59 -31.63 -1.65
CA ILE A 235 12.75 -30.51 -1.21
C ILE A 235 13.29 -29.82 0.06
N PRO A 236 13.59 -30.52 1.19
CA PRO A 236 14.14 -29.86 2.37
C PRO A 236 15.53 -29.26 2.12
N CYS A 237 16.35 -29.87 1.25
CA CYS A 237 17.63 -29.30 0.83
C CYS A 237 17.42 -27.95 0.11
N MET A 238 16.50 -27.90 -0.86
CA MET A 238 16.12 -26.66 -1.54
C MET A 238 15.56 -25.62 -0.56
N TYR A 239 14.71 -26.04 0.38
CA TYR A 239 14.17 -25.15 1.40
C TYR A 239 15.29 -24.51 2.23
N VAL A 240 16.28 -25.26 2.67
CA VAL A 240 17.42 -24.74 3.45
C VAL A 240 18.24 -23.73 2.62
N VAL A 241 18.51 -24.04 1.34
CA VAL A 241 19.22 -23.13 0.43
C VAL A 241 18.42 -21.84 0.26
N ILE A 242 17.13 -21.92 -0.06
CA ILE A 242 16.25 -20.76 -0.26
C ILE A 242 16.11 -19.95 1.03
N ALA A 243 15.91 -20.58 2.18
CA ALA A 243 15.75 -19.91 3.46
C ALA A 243 17.02 -19.17 3.88
N SER A 244 18.20 -19.77 3.70
CA SER A 244 19.49 -19.15 4.04
C SER A 244 19.80 -17.94 3.15
N LEU A 245 19.64 -18.07 1.83
CA LEU A 245 19.79 -16.98 0.86
C LEU A 245 18.73 -15.89 1.08
N GLY A 246 17.49 -16.27 1.35
CA GLY A 246 16.37 -15.37 1.62
C GLY A 246 16.60 -14.52 2.88
N LYS A 247 17.11 -15.12 3.97
CA LYS A 247 17.48 -14.38 5.18
C LYS A 247 18.54 -13.31 4.90
N ARG A 248 19.56 -13.65 4.12
CA ARG A 248 20.63 -12.72 3.72
C ARG A 248 20.09 -11.59 2.83
N LEU A 249 19.25 -11.92 1.84
CA LEU A 249 18.61 -10.91 1.00
C LEU A 249 17.72 -9.97 1.82
N ARG A 250 16.96 -10.49 2.80
CA ARG A 250 16.10 -9.67 3.66
C ARG A 250 16.90 -8.64 4.46
N GLN A 251 18.06 -9.03 5.00
CA GLN A 251 18.96 -8.10 5.69
C GLN A 251 19.48 -7.00 4.76
N MET A 252 19.99 -7.37 3.58
CA MET A 252 20.44 -6.39 2.58
C MET A 252 19.31 -5.47 2.09
N SER A 253 18.09 -6.00 1.97
CA SER A 253 16.92 -5.20 1.64
C SER A 253 16.63 -4.17 2.71
N LYS A 254 16.73 -4.53 3.99
CA LYS A 254 16.55 -3.59 5.11
C LYS A 254 17.58 -2.46 5.06
N GLU A 255 18.86 -2.78 4.82
CA GLU A 255 19.93 -1.78 4.70
C GLU A 255 19.70 -0.83 3.52
N ALA A 256 19.27 -1.35 2.36
CA ALA A 256 18.93 -0.53 1.19
C ALA A 256 17.68 0.35 1.43
N HIS A 257 16.68 -0.14 2.15
CA HIS A 257 15.52 0.68 2.51
C HIS A 257 15.90 1.81 3.49
N LEU A 258 16.79 1.53 4.44
CA LEU A 258 17.29 2.54 5.38
C LEU A 258 18.12 3.62 4.66
N SER A 259 18.99 3.25 3.70
CA SER A 259 19.75 4.26 2.94
C SER A 259 18.84 5.15 2.10
N LEU A 260 17.81 4.58 1.46
CA LEU A 260 16.82 5.34 0.71
C LEU A 260 16.02 6.27 1.64
N ALA A 261 15.58 5.78 2.80
CA ALA A 261 14.85 6.58 3.77
C ALA A 261 15.68 7.78 4.27
N MET A 262 16.98 7.58 4.52
CA MET A 262 17.91 8.67 4.89
C MET A 262 18.06 9.70 3.76
N LEU A 263 18.14 9.24 2.51
CA LEU A 263 18.21 10.12 1.33
C LEU A 263 16.92 10.95 1.16
N THR A 264 15.75 10.32 1.30
CA THR A 264 14.45 10.99 1.21
C THR A 264 14.24 11.96 2.37
N ALA A 265 14.61 11.59 3.60
CA ALA A 265 14.56 12.48 4.75
C ALA A 265 15.44 13.73 4.53
N TYR A 266 16.65 13.54 4.02
CA TYR A 266 17.54 14.66 3.68
C TYR A 266 16.94 15.59 2.61
N LEU A 267 16.28 15.04 1.58
CA LEU A 267 15.58 15.86 0.59
C LEU A 267 14.42 16.65 1.21
N ASN A 268 13.64 16.02 2.10
CA ASN A 268 12.55 16.68 2.83
C ASN A 268 13.04 17.80 3.76
N ASP A 269 14.29 17.74 4.25
CA ASP A 269 14.88 18.82 5.05
C ASP A 269 15.41 19.98 4.18
N VAL A 270 16.08 19.65 3.06
CA VAL A 270 16.79 20.64 2.23
C VAL A 270 15.86 21.39 1.27
N VAL A 271 14.90 20.70 0.65
CA VAL A 271 14.03 21.30 -0.37
C VAL A 271 13.17 22.44 0.19
N PRO A 272 12.48 22.30 1.35
CA PRO A 272 11.78 23.42 1.98
C PRO A 272 12.73 24.52 2.46
N SER A 273 13.97 24.17 2.79
CA SER A 273 15.01 25.09 3.28
C SER A 273 15.82 25.77 2.18
N MET A 274 15.37 25.73 0.91
CA MET A 274 16.15 26.21 -0.25
C MET A 274 16.50 27.69 -0.15
N LEU A 275 15.64 28.53 0.42
CA LEU A 275 15.94 29.95 0.66
C LEU A 275 17.20 30.12 1.51
N THR A 276 17.34 29.34 2.59
CA THR A 276 18.50 29.36 3.49
C THR A 276 19.76 28.87 2.81
N VAL A 277 19.65 27.86 1.93
CA VAL A 277 20.79 27.35 1.15
C VAL A 277 21.30 28.42 0.19
N LYS A 278 20.39 29.11 -0.51
CA LYS A 278 20.73 30.22 -1.42
C LYS A 278 21.31 31.43 -0.68
N ALA A 279 20.70 31.83 0.44
CA ALA A 279 21.16 32.96 1.23
C ALA A 279 22.59 32.77 1.78
N ASN A 280 22.99 31.53 2.05
CA ASN A 280 24.32 31.19 2.56
C ASN A 280 25.31 30.72 1.48
N ASN A 281 24.94 30.75 0.19
CA ASN A 281 25.74 30.22 -0.92
C ASN A 281 26.24 28.78 -0.67
N GLY A 282 25.37 27.96 -0.08
CA GLY A 282 25.67 26.64 0.49
C GLY A 282 25.51 25.47 -0.47
N GLU A 283 25.23 25.71 -1.76
CA GLU A 283 24.84 24.67 -2.72
C GLU A 283 25.89 23.58 -2.88
N LEU A 284 27.18 23.95 -2.93
CA LEU A 284 28.27 23.00 -3.10
C LEU A 284 28.40 22.08 -1.87
N LYS A 285 28.15 22.61 -0.67
CA LYS A 285 28.17 21.84 0.59
C LYS A 285 27.02 20.83 0.64
N GLU A 286 25.80 21.25 0.30
CA GLU A 286 24.65 20.35 0.26
C GLU A 286 24.75 19.33 -0.88
N MET A 287 25.37 19.68 -2.02
CA MET A 287 25.67 18.74 -3.10
C MET A 287 26.65 17.65 -2.64
N LEU A 288 27.71 18.00 -1.91
CA LEU A 288 28.67 17.00 -1.39
C LEU A 288 28.01 16.05 -0.38
N ARG A 289 27.11 16.56 0.47
CA ARG A 289 26.32 15.74 1.40
C ARG A 289 25.36 14.81 0.67
N PHE A 290 24.63 15.32 -0.31
CA PHE A 290 23.74 14.53 -1.16
C PHE A 290 24.51 13.42 -1.88
N GLN A 291 25.66 13.73 -2.50
CA GLN A 291 26.50 12.75 -3.17
C GLN A 291 26.97 11.63 -2.23
N LYS A 292 27.25 11.93 -0.96
CA LYS A 292 27.61 10.90 0.03
C LYS A 292 26.44 9.94 0.26
N LEU A 293 25.27 10.48 0.59
CA LEU A 293 24.05 9.68 0.80
C LEU A 293 23.67 8.87 -0.44
N ALA A 294 23.77 9.46 -1.63
CA ALA A 294 23.48 8.80 -2.89
C ALA A 294 24.47 7.67 -3.20
N ARG A 295 25.76 7.80 -2.85
CA ARG A 295 26.75 6.71 -2.99
C ARG A 295 26.49 5.58 -2.01
N ASP A 296 26.11 5.90 -0.77
CA ASP A 296 25.75 4.90 0.24
C ASP A 296 24.51 4.11 -0.20
N ASP A 297 23.49 4.80 -0.73
CA ASP A 297 22.32 4.16 -1.32
C ASP A 297 22.66 3.30 -2.53
N LEU A 298 23.47 3.81 -3.46
CA LEU A 298 23.92 3.06 -4.62
C LEU A 298 24.62 1.76 -4.21
N LYS A 299 25.53 1.83 -3.24
CA LYS A 299 26.25 0.64 -2.73
C LYS A 299 25.27 -0.40 -2.18
N ASN A 300 24.38 0.00 -1.27
CA ASN A 300 23.44 -0.91 -0.62
C ASN A 300 22.44 -1.50 -1.65
N ASN A 301 21.95 -0.70 -2.59
CA ASN A 301 21.06 -1.16 -3.65
C ASN A 301 21.78 -2.10 -4.64
N LEU A 302 23.04 -1.84 -4.98
CA LEU A 302 23.84 -2.73 -5.82
C LEU A 302 24.07 -4.08 -5.13
N ASP A 303 24.41 -4.09 -3.84
CA ASP A 303 24.63 -5.32 -3.08
C ASP A 303 23.33 -6.13 -2.96
N LYS A 304 22.19 -5.48 -2.69
CA LYS A 304 20.85 -6.09 -2.74
C LYS A 304 20.56 -6.70 -4.11
N LYS A 305 20.80 -5.97 -5.21
CA LYS A 305 20.53 -6.43 -6.57
C LYS A 305 21.43 -7.60 -6.97
N LYS A 306 22.73 -7.55 -6.64
CA LYS A 306 23.68 -8.67 -6.83
C LYS A 306 23.23 -9.91 -6.07
N MET A 307 22.78 -9.77 -4.83
CA MET A 307 22.24 -10.89 -4.07
C MET A 307 20.97 -11.46 -4.72
N LYS A 308 20.06 -10.59 -5.18
CA LYS A 308 18.83 -11.00 -5.86
C LYS A 308 19.10 -11.76 -7.16
N THR A 309 20.15 -11.42 -7.91
CA THR A 309 20.54 -12.16 -9.13
C THR A 309 21.24 -13.49 -8.84
N LEU A 310 21.90 -13.64 -7.69
CA LEU A 310 22.53 -14.90 -7.26
C LEU A 310 21.51 -15.97 -6.87
N ILE A 311 20.38 -15.59 -6.28
CA ILE A 311 19.33 -16.54 -5.82
C ILE A 311 18.85 -17.49 -6.92
N PRO A 312 18.37 -17.03 -8.10
CA PRO A 312 17.89 -17.94 -9.14
C PRO A 312 19.01 -18.82 -9.70
N GLN A 313 20.26 -18.35 -9.70
CA GLN A 313 21.41 -19.16 -10.12
C GLN A 313 21.71 -20.27 -9.12
N ALA A 314 21.68 -19.98 -7.82
CA ALA A 314 21.86 -20.97 -6.76
C ALA A 314 20.73 -22.03 -6.76
N VAL A 315 19.47 -21.60 -6.95
CA VAL A 315 18.33 -22.50 -7.10
C VAL A 315 18.48 -23.40 -8.33
N ARG A 316 18.91 -22.83 -9.47
CA ARG A 316 19.17 -23.61 -10.69
C ARG A 316 20.29 -24.64 -10.50
N ALA A 317 21.39 -24.27 -9.83
CA ALA A 317 22.47 -25.19 -9.52
C ALA A 317 22.01 -26.33 -8.60
N THR A 318 21.18 -26.01 -7.60
CA THR A 318 20.58 -27.01 -6.69
C THR A 318 19.65 -27.95 -7.44
N TYR A 319 18.87 -27.44 -8.39
CA TYR A 319 18.01 -28.24 -9.25
C TYR A 319 18.81 -29.22 -10.13
N ILE A 320 19.89 -28.75 -10.77
CA ILE A 320 20.78 -29.61 -11.56
C ILE A 320 21.44 -30.69 -10.67
N GLY A 321 21.88 -30.31 -9.47
CA GLY A 321 22.43 -31.26 -8.49
C GLY A 321 21.41 -32.31 -8.04
N GLY A 322 20.17 -31.89 -7.78
CA GLY A 322 19.06 -32.80 -7.46
C GLY A 322 18.74 -33.73 -8.62
N LEU A 323 18.73 -33.22 -9.86
CA LEU A 323 18.53 -34.03 -11.06
C LEU A 323 19.63 -35.08 -11.23
N LEU A 324 20.90 -34.71 -11.03
CA LEU A 324 22.02 -35.65 -11.08
C LEU A 324 21.93 -36.73 -9.99
N LEU A 325 21.55 -36.33 -8.76
CA LEU A 325 21.33 -37.27 -7.66
C LEU A 325 20.21 -38.27 -7.99
N LEU A 326 19.13 -37.80 -8.62
CA LEU A 326 18.02 -38.65 -9.05
C LEU A 326 18.41 -39.56 -10.22
N CYS A 327 19.20 -39.08 -11.18
CA CYS A 327 19.78 -39.92 -12.23
C CYS A 327 20.64 -41.05 -11.63
N ALA A 328 21.53 -40.71 -10.69
CA ALA A 328 22.38 -41.68 -10.01
C ALA A 328 21.57 -42.67 -9.16
N GLY A 329 20.60 -42.18 -8.39
CA GLY A 329 19.69 -43.00 -7.60
C GLY A 329 18.87 -43.96 -8.46
N SER A 330 18.39 -43.50 -9.61
CA SER A 330 17.65 -44.33 -10.56
C SER A 330 18.51 -45.49 -11.12
N ILE A 331 19.80 -45.23 -11.42
CA ILE A 331 20.76 -46.27 -11.85
C ILE A 331 20.98 -47.32 -10.76
N VAL A 332 21.11 -46.90 -9.51
CA VAL A 332 21.33 -47.79 -8.37
C VAL A 332 20.09 -48.63 -8.05
N VAL A 333 18.91 -48.03 -8.08
CA VAL A 333 17.63 -48.72 -7.76
C VAL A 333 17.21 -49.69 -8.86
N SER A 334 17.41 -49.33 -10.13
CA SER A 334 16.84 -50.08 -11.26
C SER A 334 17.70 -51.25 -11.74
N GLY A 335 18.89 -51.48 -11.17
CA GLY A 335 19.74 -52.62 -11.51
C GLY A 335 19.99 -52.79 -13.01
N MET A 336 20.09 -51.69 -13.78
CA MET A 336 20.21 -51.61 -15.25
C MET A 336 18.95 -51.91 -16.10
N SER A 337 17.83 -52.37 -15.52
CA SER A 337 16.56 -52.54 -16.26
C SER A 337 15.76 -51.23 -16.35
N PHE A 338 16.19 -50.35 -17.26
CA PHE A 338 15.63 -49.00 -17.40
C PHE A 338 14.43 -48.94 -18.36
N HIS A 339 13.25 -48.59 -17.84
CA HIS A 339 12.15 -48.08 -18.68
C HIS A 339 12.36 -46.59 -18.96
N ALA A 340 13.07 -46.27 -20.04
CA ALA A 340 13.41 -44.89 -20.43
C ALA A 340 12.19 -43.94 -20.48
N GLU A 341 11.01 -44.46 -20.84
CA GLU A 341 9.75 -43.72 -20.88
C GLU A 341 9.27 -43.25 -19.49
N GLY A 342 9.35 -44.13 -18.49
CA GLY A 342 8.93 -43.83 -17.12
C GLY A 342 9.86 -42.80 -16.48
N PHE A 343 11.17 -42.94 -16.72
CA PHE A 343 12.17 -41.98 -16.24
C PHE A 343 11.98 -40.59 -16.86
N LEU A 344 11.78 -40.49 -18.18
CA LEU A 344 11.56 -39.19 -18.84
C LEU A 344 10.25 -38.53 -18.36
N SER A 345 9.18 -39.32 -18.19
CA SER A 345 7.93 -38.85 -17.61
C SER A 345 8.11 -38.33 -16.18
N PHE A 346 8.91 -39.04 -15.38
CA PHE A 346 9.26 -38.63 -14.01
C PHE A 346 10.05 -37.32 -13.99
N LEU A 347 11.07 -37.18 -14.84
CA LEU A 347 11.85 -35.94 -14.96
C LEU A 347 10.99 -34.75 -15.37
N THR A 348 10.02 -34.97 -16.27
CA THR A 348 9.10 -33.94 -16.70
C THR A 348 8.13 -33.56 -15.58
N ALA A 349 7.57 -34.54 -14.85
CA ALA A 349 6.73 -34.29 -13.69
C ALA A 349 7.48 -33.49 -12.61
N LEU A 350 8.73 -33.85 -12.32
CA LEU A 350 9.59 -33.13 -11.36
C LEU A 350 9.82 -31.68 -11.79
N ALA A 351 10.12 -31.43 -13.06
CA ALA A 351 10.30 -30.08 -13.58
C ALA A 351 9.04 -29.22 -13.37
N LEU A 352 7.86 -29.80 -13.58
CA LEU A 352 6.56 -29.15 -13.45
C LEU A 352 6.12 -28.91 -11.99
N VAL A 353 6.81 -29.48 -11.00
CA VAL A 353 6.58 -29.22 -9.57
C VAL A 353 7.30 -27.95 -9.11
N VAL A 354 8.36 -27.52 -9.80
CA VAL A 354 9.20 -26.38 -9.38
C VAL A 354 8.47 -25.04 -9.54
N GLU A 355 7.77 -24.83 -10.66
CA GLU A 355 7.06 -23.58 -10.94
C GLU A 355 5.98 -23.25 -9.89
N PRO A 356 5.05 -24.17 -9.55
CA PRO A 356 4.02 -23.92 -8.53
C PRO A 356 4.59 -23.50 -7.17
N ILE A 357 5.73 -24.07 -6.76
CA ILE A 357 6.39 -23.72 -5.49
C ILE A 357 6.88 -22.26 -5.52
N GLN A 358 7.43 -21.82 -6.66
CA GLN A 358 7.88 -20.44 -6.82
C GLN A 358 6.71 -19.46 -6.86
N ASP A 359 5.63 -19.83 -7.56
CA ASP A 359 4.45 -18.98 -7.67
C ASP A 359 3.76 -18.79 -6.32
N LEU A 360 3.73 -19.81 -5.45
CA LEU A 360 3.25 -19.66 -4.07
C LEU A 360 4.03 -18.60 -3.29
N GLY A 361 5.36 -18.53 -3.47
CA GLY A 361 6.20 -17.52 -2.86
C GLY A 361 5.95 -16.10 -3.41
N LYS A 362 5.70 -15.98 -4.71
CA LYS A 362 5.33 -14.69 -5.33
C LYS A 362 3.98 -14.21 -4.82
N ALA A 363 2.99 -15.11 -4.76
CA ALA A 363 1.66 -14.77 -4.30
C ALA A 363 1.62 -14.35 -2.84
N TYR A 364 2.42 -15.01 -2.00
CA TYR A 364 2.60 -14.57 -0.62
C TYR A 364 3.17 -13.15 -0.53
N ASN A 365 4.13 -12.81 -1.40
CA ASN A 365 4.73 -11.48 -1.44
C ASN A 365 3.76 -10.42 -1.96
N GLU A 366 2.98 -10.71 -3.00
CA GLU A 366 1.92 -9.83 -3.52
C GLU A 366 0.82 -9.59 -2.47
N TYR A 367 0.35 -10.66 -1.81
CA TYR A 367 -0.56 -10.54 -0.68
C TYR A 367 -0.01 -9.62 0.42
N LYS A 368 1.26 -9.80 0.80
CA LYS A 368 1.91 -8.95 1.80
C LYS A 368 2.13 -7.50 1.36
N GLN A 369 2.16 -7.24 0.07
CA GLN A 369 2.22 -5.87 -0.47
C GLN A 369 0.85 -5.19 -0.46
N GLY A 370 -0.24 -5.95 -0.68
CA GLY A 370 -1.61 -5.43 -0.63
C GLY A 370 -2.20 -5.29 0.78
N GLU A 371 -1.62 -5.93 1.80
CA GLU A 371 -2.11 -5.87 3.19
C GLU A 371 -2.28 -4.43 3.74
N PRO A 372 -1.35 -3.47 3.53
CA PRO A 372 -1.53 -2.09 3.99
C PRO A 372 -2.58 -1.28 3.21
N ALA A 373 -2.81 -1.60 1.93
CA ALA A 373 -3.88 -1.00 1.14
C ALA A 373 -5.25 -1.46 1.65
N LEU A 374 -5.33 -2.74 2.01
CA LEU A 374 -6.53 -3.32 2.62
C LEU A 374 -6.87 -2.63 3.95
N GLU A 375 -5.88 -2.52 4.83
CA GLU A 375 -6.01 -1.83 6.13
C GLU A 375 -6.56 -0.41 5.97
N ARG A 376 -5.95 0.40 5.10
CA ARG A 376 -6.34 1.80 4.90
C ARG A 376 -7.75 1.97 4.33
N ILE A 377 -8.19 1.08 3.43
CA ILE A 377 -9.55 1.10 2.89
C ILE A 377 -10.57 0.66 3.95
N PHE A 378 -10.27 -0.35 4.75
CA PHE A 378 -11.18 -0.76 5.82
C PHE A 378 -11.24 0.27 6.94
N ASP A 379 -10.14 0.92 7.28
CA ASP A 379 -10.12 2.04 8.22
C ASP A 379 -10.97 3.22 7.73
N LEU A 380 -11.02 3.46 6.41
CA LEU A 380 -11.91 4.46 5.82
C LEU A 380 -13.39 4.11 6.03
N MET A 381 -13.74 2.82 5.94
CA MET A 381 -15.11 2.34 6.12
C MET A 381 -15.52 2.17 7.59
N ARG A 382 -14.54 2.01 8.49
CA ARG A 382 -14.75 1.75 9.91
C ARG A 382 -14.84 3.06 10.68
N PHE A 383 -16.05 3.56 10.79
CA PHE A 383 -16.37 4.61 11.74
C PHE A 383 -17.82 4.45 12.20
N ASN A 384 -18.14 5.08 13.32
CA ASN A 384 -19.51 5.27 13.76
C ASN A 384 -19.80 6.76 13.59
N PRO A 385 -20.80 7.17 12.78
CA PRO A 385 -21.13 8.58 12.61
C PRO A 385 -21.42 9.23 13.97
N GLU A 386 -20.82 10.39 14.24
CA GLU A 386 -21.14 11.15 15.46
C GLU A 386 -22.56 11.72 15.37
N VAL A 387 -22.99 12.11 14.17
CA VAL A 387 -24.34 12.56 13.87
C VAL A 387 -25.22 11.35 13.51
N ASN A 388 -25.68 10.60 14.50
CA ASN A 388 -26.66 9.53 14.29
C ASN A 388 -28.10 10.04 14.50
N ASP A 389 -28.98 9.64 13.59
CA ASP A 389 -30.42 9.86 13.75
C ASP A 389 -30.96 8.94 14.85
N LYS A 390 -31.75 9.50 15.78
CA LYS A 390 -32.42 8.63 16.76
C LYS A 390 -33.43 7.72 16.06
N PRO A 391 -33.60 6.47 16.52
CA PRO A 391 -34.59 5.55 15.97
C PRO A 391 -36.04 6.06 16.10
N SER A 392 -36.30 7.02 16.99
CA SER A 392 -37.58 7.73 17.11
C SER A 392 -37.66 8.98 16.23
N ALA A 393 -36.92 9.03 15.12
CA ALA A 393 -36.92 10.15 14.20
C ALA A 393 -38.31 10.45 13.62
N THR A 394 -38.80 11.68 13.77
CA THR A 394 -40.06 12.17 13.21
C THR A 394 -39.80 13.08 12.02
N HIS A 395 -40.48 12.80 10.90
CA HIS A 395 -40.45 13.64 9.71
C HIS A 395 -41.17 14.97 9.96
N LEU A 396 -40.49 16.10 9.80
CA LEU A 396 -41.14 17.42 9.86
C LEU A 396 -41.75 17.75 8.50
N GLN A 397 -43.08 17.87 8.43
CA GLN A 397 -43.78 18.31 7.21
C GLN A 397 -43.74 19.83 7.00
N ARG A 398 -43.60 20.61 8.08
CA ARG A 398 -43.48 22.07 8.06
C ARG A 398 -42.49 22.54 9.11
N VAL A 399 -41.56 23.40 8.71
CA VAL A 399 -40.55 24.02 9.58
C VAL A 399 -40.92 25.50 9.73
N ASN A 400 -41.21 25.94 10.95
CA ASN A 400 -41.61 27.33 11.22
C ASN A 400 -40.41 28.29 11.27
N GLY A 401 -39.17 27.81 11.23
CA GLY A 401 -37.97 28.65 11.25
C GLY A 401 -37.64 29.31 12.60
N ASP A 402 -38.19 28.79 13.72
CA ASP A 402 -37.84 29.25 15.07
C ASP A 402 -36.55 28.56 15.56
N ILE A 403 -35.45 29.30 15.69
CA ILE A 403 -34.12 28.75 16.02
C ILE A 403 -33.65 29.25 17.38
N LYS A 404 -33.26 28.33 18.28
CA LYS A 404 -32.81 28.67 19.64
C LYS A 404 -31.51 27.97 19.99
N PHE A 405 -30.43 28.69 20.23
CA PHE A 405 -29.25 28.18 20.91
C PHE A 405 -29.33 28.52 22.40
N HIS A 406 -29.12 27.51 23.24
CA HIS A 406 -29.02 27.66 24.68
C HIS A 406 -27.67 27.15 25.16
N ASP A 407 -26.86 28.08 25.67
CA ASP A 407 -25.55 27.82 26.27
C ASP A 407 -24.63 26.93 25.42
N VAL A 408 -24.58 27.21 24.12
CA VAL A 408 -23.85 26.37 23.16
C VAL A 408 -22.35 26.64 23.24
N THR A 409 -21.58 25.59 23.51
CA THR A 409 -20.12 25.61 23.46
C THR A 409 -19.62 24.57 22.46
N PHE A 410 -18.69 24.98 21.59
CA PHE A 410 -18.11 24.14 20.57
C PHE A 410 -16.58 24.31 20.43
N ARG A 411 -15.88 23.17 20.29
CA ARG A 411 -14.44 23.04 19.97
C ARG A 411 -14.29 22.06 18.80
N TYR A 412 -13.36 22.33 17.89
CA TYR A 412 -13.05 21.40 16.79
C TYR A 412 -12.19 20.21 17.24
N VAL A 413 -11.35 20.39 18.26
CA VAL A 413 -10.45 19.36 18.79
C VAL A 413 -10.48 19.45 20.31
N ASP A 414 -10.55 18.30 20.97
CA ASP A 414 -10.50 18.24 22.43
C ASP A 414 -9.16 18.78 22.96
N GLY A 415 -9.23 19.55 24.05
CA GLY A 415 -8.06 20.22 24.64
C GLY A 415 -7.70 21.58 24.01
N MET A 416 -8.32 21.99 22.89
CA MET A 416 -8.19 23.35 22.35
C MET A 416 -9.24 24.32 22.95
N PRO A 417 -8.97 25.63 22.97
CA PRO A 417 -9.94 26.63 23.43
C PRO A 417 -11.24 26.59 22.58
N PRO A 418 -12.40 26.91 23.19
CA PRO A 418 -13.67 26.89 22.49
C PRO A 418 -13.73 28.00 21.44
N VAL A 419 -14.22 27.65 20.25
CA VAL A 419 -14.46 28.61 19.16
C VAL A 419 -15.82 29.29 19.34
N VAL A 420 -16.77 28.58 19.95
CA VAL A 420 -18.05 29.10 20.40
C VAL A 420 -18.15 28.76 21.89
N ASP A 421 -18.46 29.72 22.75
CA ASP A 421 -18.47 29.50 24.20
C ASP A 421 -19.71 30.15 24.84
N GLY A 422 -20.62 29.32 25.36
CA GLY A 422 -21.83 29.76 26.08
C GLY A 422 -22.79 30.63 25.26
N VAL A 423 -22.91 30.40 23.95
CA VAL A 423 -23.72 31.27 23.09
C VAL A 423 -25.21 30.99 23.26
N ASN A 424 -25.97 32.05 23.56
CA ASN A 424 -27.43 32.06 23.61
C ASN A 424 -27.97 32.94 22.47
N LEU A 425 -28.76 32.35 21.56
CA LEU A 425 -29.29 33.04 20.38
C LEU A 425 -30.72 32.59 20.13
N HIS A 426 -31.62 33.51 19.84
CA HIS A 426 -32.99 33.20 19.40
C HIS A 426 -33.27 33.93 18.09
N ILE A 427 -33.53 33.19 17.02
CA ILE A 427 -33.91 33.70 15.70
C ILE A 427 -35.38 33.36 15.48
N ARG A 428 -36.21 34.38 15.29
CA ARG A 428 -37.65 34.20 15.07
C ARG A 428 -37.96 33.86 13.61
N PRO A 429 -39.11 33.24 13.35
CA PRO A 429 -39.59 33.02 11.98
C PRO A 429 -39.58 34.32 11.15
N GLY A 430 -38.91 34.28 9.99
CA GLY A 430 -38.83 35.42 9.06
C GLY A 430 -37.85 36.53 9.47
N GLU A 431 -37.09 36.34 10.55
CA GLU A 431 -36.07 37.29 11.00
C GLU A 431 -34.76 37.12 10.22
N SER A 432 -34.23 38.22 9.68
CA SER A 432 -32.92 38.23 9.00
C SER A 432 -31.84 38.73 9.95
N ILE A 433 -30.86 37.87 10.25
CA ILE A 433 -29.74 38.18 11.15
C ILE A 433 -28.43 38.14 10.37
N ALA A 434 -27.59 39.16 10.59
CA ALA A 434 -26.22 39.21 10.05
C ALA A 434 -25.19 38.95 11.15
N PHE A 435 -24.28 38.00 10.92
CA PHE A 435 -23.16 37.73 11.81
C PHE A 435 -21.94 38.59 11.42
N VAL A 436 -21.59 39.58 12.24
CA VAL A 436 -20.48 40.52 11.98
C VAL A 436 -19.38 40.37 13.05
N GLY A 437 -18.11 40.47 12.64
CA GLY A 437 -16.99 40.53 13.57
C GLY A 437 -15.64 40.23 12.90
N PRO A 438 -14.53 40.25 13.65
CA PRO A 438 -13.19 39.98 13.12
C PRO A 438 -13.06 38.55 12.56
N SER A 439 -12.15 38.34 11.60
CA SER A 439 -11.85 37.00 11.07
C SER A 439 -11.41 36.07 12.19
N GLY A 440 -11.84 34.80 12.16
CA GLY A 440 -11.56 33.81 13.21
C GLY A 440 -12.48 33.85 14.43
N GLY A 441 -13.39 34.84 14.56
CA GLY A 441 -14.31 34.95 15.70
C GLY A 441 -15.48 33.93 15.73
N GLY A 442 -15.38 32.79 15.07
CA GLY A 442 -16.37 31.70 15.16
C GLY A 442 -17.65 31.83 14.32
N LYS A 443 -17.82 32.87 13.50
CA LYS A 443 -19.02 33.09 12.66
C LYS A 443 -19.35 31.90 11.75
N THR A 444 -18.38 31.42 10.99
CA THR A 444 -18.54 30.25 10.10
C THR A 444 -18.83 28.98 10.89
N THR A 445 -18.22 28.83 12.06
CA THR A 445 -18.48 27.69 12.97
C THR A 445 -19.92 27.70 13.47
N LEU A 446 -20.45 28.87 13.81
CA LEU A 446 -21.83 29.04 14.28
C LEU A 446 -22.84 28.71 13.16
N ALA A 447 -22.53 29.10 11.91
CA ALA A 447 -23.30 28.68 10.74
C ALA A 447 -23.25 27.16 10.50
N LYS A 448 -22.08 26.53 10.68
CA LYS A 448 -21.93 25.07 10.57
C LYS A 448 -22.72 24.31 11.64
N LEU A 449 -22.78 24.84 12.87
CA LEU A 449 -23.61 24.30 13.96
C LEU A 449 -25.11 24.45 13.67
N LEU A 450 -25.54 25.57 13.07
CA LEU A 450 -26.93 25.77 12.63
C LEU A 450 -27.37 24.74 11.58
N LEU A 451 -26.47 24.40 10.66
CA LEU A 451 -26.68 23.37 9.64
C LEU A 451 -26.51 21.94 10.17
N ARG A 452 -26.23 21.77 11.48
CA ARG A 452 -25.93 20.48 12.12
C ARG A 452 -24.79 19.70 11.44
N LEU A 453 -23.83 20.42 10.85
CA LEU A 453 -22.60 19.82 10.30
C LEU A 453 -21.62 19.39 11.40
N TYR A 454 -21.83 19.90 12.62
CA TYR A 454 -21.11 19.53 13.84
C TYR A 454 -22.09 19.42 15.01
N HIS A 455 -21.76 18.57 15.99
CA HIS A 455 -22.46 18.52 17.27
C HIS A 455 -21.71 19.35 18.33
N PRO A 456 -22.40 20.23 19.09
CA PRO A 456 -21.77 20.97 20.18
C PRO A 456 -21.45 20.06 21.38
N GLN A 457 -20.35 20.33 22.09
CA GLN A 457 -19.98 19.59 23.31
C GLN A 457 -20.92 19.87 24.48
N SER A 458 -21.47 21.08 24.58
CA SER A 458 -22.47 21.44 25.59
C SER A 458 -23.48 22.45 25.06
N GLY A 459 -24.64 22.50 25.73
CA GLY A 459 -25.78 23.31 25.33
C GLY A 459 -26.79 22.54 24.46
N ILE A 460 -27.97 23.14 24.27
CA ILE A 460 -29.02 22.59 23.41
C ILE A 460 -29.29 23.62 22.32
N GLY A 461 -28.94 23.27 21.09
CA GLY A 461 -29.41 23.95 19.91
C GLY A 461 -30.71 23.33 19.41
N LEU A 462 -31.74 24.17 19.32
CA LEU A 462 -33.08 23.99 18.76
C LEU A 462 -34.09 23.20 19.61
N ASN A 463 -34.91 23.93 20.36
CA ASN A 463 -36.08 23.39 21.05
C ASN A 463 -37.19 23.05 20.03
N THR A 464 -37.32 21.78 19.71
CA THR A 464 -38.40 20.99 20.30
C THR A 464 -37.85 19.62 20.62
N SER A 465 -38.39 18.99 21.65
CA SER A 465 -38.15 17.61 22.11
C SER A 465 -38.38 16.51 21.05
N LYS A 466 -38.36 16.87 19.75
CA LYS A 466 -38.64 16.07 18.57
C LYS A 466 -37.56 16.18 17.47
N ILE A 467 -36.46 16.94 17.67
CA ILE A 467 -35.46 17.18 16.60
C ILE A 467 -34.10 16.51 16.80
N LEU A 468 -33.80 15.96 18.00
CA LEU A 468 -32.80 14.87 18.10
C LEU A 468 -33.20 13.63 17.26
N CYS A 469 -34.37 13.70 16.64
CA CYS A 469 -35.13 12.74 15.89
C CYS A 469 -35.44 13.29 14.48
N ILE A 470 -34.53 13.97 13.77
CA ILE A 470 -34.71 14.29 12.35
C ILE A 470 -33.73 13.45 11.55
N CYS A 471 -34.23 12.79 10.51
CA CYS A 471 -33.42 11.99 9.60
C CYS A 471 -32.63 12.89 8.62
N LEU A 472 -31.30 12.77 8.59
CA LEU A 472 -30.43 13.63 7.77
C LEU A 472 -30.77 13.56 6.26
N HIS A 473 -31.30 12.41 5.83
CA HIS A 473 -31.66 12.11 4.43
C HIS A 473 -32.96 12.78 3.94
N LEU A 474 -33.76 13.37 4.84
CA LEU A 474 -35.12 13.83 4.57
C LEU A 474 -35.31 15.34 4.75
N LEU A 475 -34.24 16.13 4.83
CA LEU A 475 -34.33 17.56 4.56
C LEU A 475 -34.62 17.72 3.06
N PRO A 476 -35.86 18.04 2.63
CA PRO A 476 -36.15 18.22 1.23
C PRO A 476 -35.27 19.36 0.74
N SER A 477 -34.44 19.07 -0.27
CA SER A 477 -33.61 20.04 -1.00
C SER A 477 -33.21 21.24 -0.15
N ALA A 478 -32.13 21.11 0.62
CA ALA A 478 -31.44 22.24 1.26
C ALA A 478 -31.03 23.36 0.26
N GLN A 479 -31.38 23.25 -1.02
CA GLN A 479 -31.38 24.32 -1.99
C GLN A 479 -32.24 25.52 -1.53
N ASP A 480 -33.46 25.33 -1.00
CA ASP A 480 -34.29 26.49 -0.62
C ASP A 480 -33.85 27.19 0.69
N LEU A 481 -33.03 26.53 1.52
CA LEU A 481 -32.44 27.11 2.73
C LEU A 481 -31.00 27.63 2.51
N ALA A 482 -30.25 27.09 1.54
CA ALA A 482 -28.85 27.43 1.30
C ALA A 482 -28.59 28.42 0.15
N PHE A 483 -29.58 28.71 -0.71
CA PHE A 483 -29.35 29.58 -1.87
C PHE A 483 -29.05 31.06 -1.60
N PRO A 484 -29.26 31.66 -0.40
CA PRO A 484 -28.62 32.94 -0.09
C PRO A 484 -27.30 32.80 0.68
N PHE A 485 -26.92 31.62 1.21
CA PHE A 485 -25.74 31.47 2.07
C PHE A 485 -24.47 31.01 1.34
N ILE A 486 -24.59 30.18 0.30
CA ILE A 486 -23.40 29.67 -0.43
C ILE A 486 -22.97 30.61 -1.57
N GLY A 487 -23.89 31.44 -2.09
CA GLY A 487 -23.59 32.44 -3.13
C GLY A 487 -22.76 33.64 -2.66
N TYR A 488 -22.63 33.87 -1.35
CA TYR A 488 -21.92 35.03 -0.80
C TYR A 488 -20.53 34.73 -0.23
N LEU A 489 -20.12 33.46 -0.10
CA LEU A 489 -18.82 33.10 0.49
C LEU A 489 -17.64 33.13 -0.51
N ASN A 490 -17.87 33.38 -1.80
CA ASN A 490 -16.81 33.48 -2.82
C ASN A 490 -16.49 34.91 -3.30
N CYS A 491 -17.05 35.94 -2.66
CA CYS A 491 -16.69 37.33 -2.93
C CYS A 491 -16.60 38.07 -1.59
N ILE A 492 -15.41 38.11 -0.99
CA ILE A 492 -14.81 39.21 -0.20
C ILE A 492 -13.49 38.64 0.36
N CYS A 493 -12.48 38.60 -0.50
CA CYS A 493 -11.07 38.50 -0.13
C CYS A 493 -10.28 39.25 -1.20
N SER A 494 -10.48 40.56 -1.27
CA SER A 494 -9.55 41.45 -1.97
C SER A 494 -9.67 42.88 -1.44
N TYR A 495 -8.55 43.33 -0.86
CA TYR A 495 -8.04 44.70 -0.76
C TYR A 495 -8.94 45.82 -0.20
N ASN A 496 -8.51 46.37 0.94
CA ASN A 496 -8.34 47.82 1.04
C ASN A 496 -7.11 48.13 1.91
N MET A 497 -6.06 48.65 1.27
CA MET A 497 -5.07 49.53 1.91
C MET A 497 -5.50 50.95 1.59
N ASP A 498 -5.66 51.76 2.63
CA ASP A 498 -5.35 53.19 2.63
C ASP A 498 -4.60 53.49 3.93
#